data_AF-A0A4Q5QGN6-F1
#
_entry.id   AF-A0A4Q5QGN6-F1
#
_cell.length_a   1.000
_cell.length_b   1.000
_cell.length_c   1.000
_cell.angle_alpha   90.00
_cell.angle_beta   90.00
_cell.angle_gamma   90.00
#
_symmetry.space_group_name_H-M   'P 1'
#
loop_
_entity.id
_entity.type
_entity.pdbx_description
1 polymer ?
#
loop_
_entity_poly.entity_id
_entity_poly.type
_entity_poly.pdbx_seq_one_letter_code
_entity_poly.pdbx_strand_id
1 'polypeptide(L)'
;LPGLKDFARNRRPPATILFWSFRIMVGLGLAMLMLGVWGLWARWRGRLYDTPWLHRATVAMGPAGFVAVLAGWITTEVGRQPWVIYGHMLTADARSPIAAPAVATSLAAFVVVYFAVFGLGVLYVLRLIAKPPEAHEAEPRRTPRHAAGITPAATFEPTNKEKDA
;
A
#
# COMPACT_ATOMS: atom_id res chain seq x y z
N LEU A 1 -21.61 -18.58 -16.68
CA LEU A 1 -21.68 -17.26 -16.02
C LEU A 1 -22.49 -16.33 -16.91
N PRO A 2 -23.48 -15.60 -16.38
CA PRO A 2 -24.26 -14.61 -17.15
C PRO A 2 -23.34 -13.52 -17.71
N GLY A 3 -23.59 -13.08 -18.94
CA GLY A 3 -22.82 -12.03 -19.59
C GLY A 3 -23.30 -10.63 -19.20
N LEU A 4 -22.45 -9.61 -19.42
CA LEU A 4 -22.80 -8.21 -19.17
C LEU A 4 -24.07 -7.76 -19.93
N LYS A 5 -24.41 -8.44 -21.02
CA LYS A 5 -25.59 -8.15 -21.85
C LYS A 5 -26.90 -8.63 -21.23
N ASP A 6 -26.86 -9.50 -20.23
CA ASP A 6 -28.04 -10.09 -19.60
C ASP A 6 -28.70 -9.14 -18.58
N PHE A 7 -28.00 -8.06 -18.20
CA PHE A 7 -28.48 -7.04 -17.27
C PHE A 7 -28.98 -5.80 -18.00
N ALA A 8 -30.02 -5.12 -17.51
CA ALA A 8 -30.51 -3.86 -18.10
C ALA A 8 -29.39 -2.79 -18.14
N ARG A 9 -29.31 -2.01 -19.23
CA ARG A 9 -28.19 -1.07 -19.52
C ARG A 9 -27.99 -0.01 -18.43
N ASN A 10 -29.05 0.37 -17.71
CA ASN A 10 -29.04 1.31 -16.58
C ASN A 10 -28.56 0.69 -15.24
N ARG A 11 -28.38 -0.63 -15.18
CA ARG A 11 -27.94 -1.37 -13.98
C ARG A 11 -26.53 -1.94 -14.12
N ARG A 12 -25.81 -1.58 -15.18
CA ARG A 12 -24.46 -2.04 -15.46
C ARG A 12 -23.42 -1.07 -14.88
N PRO A 13 -22.36 -1.56 -14.23
CA PRO A 13 -21.23 -0.71 -13.88
C PRO A 13 -20.50 -0.22 -15.14
N PRO A 14 -19.76 0.89 -15.06
CA PRO A 14 -18.96 1.39 -16.17
C PRO A 14 -17.80 0.44 -16.48
N ALA A 15 -18.03 -0.47 -17.43
CA ALA A 15 -17.12 -1.56 -17.77
C ALA A 15 -15.72 -1.11 -18.21
N THR A 16 -15.60 0.07 -18.84
CA THR A 16 -14.31 0.63 -19.30
C THR A 16 -13.36 0.90 -18.13
N ILE A 17 -13.87 1.47 -17.04
CA ILE A 17 -13.06 1.79 -15.86
C ILE A 17 -12.59 0.50 -15.19
N LEU A 18 -13.47 -0.49 -15.08
CA LEU A 18 -13.15 -1.81 -14.52
C LEU A 18 -12.11 -2.55 -15.35
N PHE A 19 -12.25 -2.52 -16.67
CA PHE A 19 -11.31 -3.18 -17.57
C PHE A 19 -9.88 -2.65 -17.39
N TRP A 20 -9.71 -1.32 -17.33
CA TRP A 20 -8.39 -0.72 -17.18
C TRP A 20 -7.83 -0.83 -15.76
N SER A 21 -8.64 -0.57 -14.73
CA SER A 21 -8.21 -0.70 -13.33
C SER A 21 -7.78 -2.12 -12.99
N PHE A 22 -8.53 -3.14 -13.43
CA PHE A 22 -8.16 -4.54 -13.26
C PHE A 22 -6.81 -4.87 -13.91
N ARG A 23 -6.59 -4.40 -15.15
CA ARG A 23 -5.32 -4.65 -15.87
C ARG A 23 -4.13 -3.97 -15.23
N ILE A 24 -4.30 -2.74 -14.74
CA ILE A 24 -3.24 -2.02 -14.02
C ILE A 24 -2.90 -2.76 -12.73
N MET A 25 -3.92 -3.16 -11.95
CA MET A 25 -3.74 -3.92 -10.70
C MET A 25 -2.96 -5.22 -10.95
N VAL A 26 -3.44 -6.05 -11.88
CA VAL A 26 -2.81 -7.35 -12.19
C VAL A 26 -1.43 -7.16 -12.81
N GLY A 27 -1.27 -6.19 -13.72
CA GLY A 27 -0.01 -5.89 -14.37
C GLY A 27 1.07 -5.47 -13.37
N LEU A 28 0.75 -4.56 -12.45
CA LEU A 28 1.68 -4.15 -11.38
C LEU A 28 1.94 -5.29 -10.39
N GLY A 29 0.92 -6.07 -10.02
CA GLY A 29 1.07 -7.22 -9.14
C GLY A 29 2.03 -8.28 -9.71
N LEU A 30 1.88 -8.63 -10.99
CA LEU A 30 2.80 -9.53 -11.67
C LEU A 30 4.19 -8.93 -11.83
N ALA A 31 4.30 -7.63 -12.15
CA ALA A 31 5.59 -6.96 -12.28
C ALA A 31 6.37 -6.98 -10.95
N MET A 32 5.70 -6.74 -9.82
CA MET A 32 6.28 -6.83 -8.49
C MET A 32 6.70 -8.27 -8.15
N LEU A 33 5.89 -9.26 -8.51
CA LEU A 33 6.24 -10.67 -8.33
C LEU A 33 7.49 -11.05 -9.14
N MET A 34 7.54 -10.68 -10.42
CA MET A 34 8.70 -10.93 -11.28
C MET A 34 9.97 -10.27 -10.74
N LEU A 35 9.86 -9.04 -10.23
CA LEU A 35 10.97 -8.35 -9.61
C LEU A 35 11.48 -9.09 -8.36
N GLY A 36 10.57 -9.61 -7.52
CA GLY A 36 10.93 -10.43 -6.36
C GLY A 36 11.63 -11.73 -6.75
N VAL A 37 11.13 -12.43 -7.77
CA VAL A 37 11.76 -13.64 -8.32
C VAL A 37 13.15 -13.33 -8.90
N TRP A 38 13.29 -12.23 -9.63
CA TRP A 38 14.57 -11.79 -10.17
C TRP A 38 15.57 -11.47 -9.04
N GLY A 39 15.12 -10.83 -7.97
CA GLY A 39 15.92 -10.59 -6.78
C GLY A 39 16.38 -11.88 -6.09
N LEU A 40 15.49 -12.86 -5.94
CA LEU A 40 15.83 -14.16 -5.37
C LEU A 40 16.84 -14.92 -6.23
N TRP A 41 16.67 -14.90 -7.55
CA TRP A 41 17.60 -15.52 -8.48
C TRP A 41 18.98 -14.85 -8.45
N ALA A 42 19.04 -13.52 -8.42
CA ALA A 42 20.28 -12.77 -8.27
C ALA A 42 20.97 -13.05 -6.92
N ARG A 43 20.19 -13.22 -5.85
CA ARG A 43 20.68 -13.63 -4.53
C ARG A 43 21.29 -15.03 -4.54
N TRP A 44 20.64 -15.99 -5.20
CA TRP A 44 21.14 -17.36 -5.30
C TRP A 44 22.44 -17.45 -6.12
N ARG A 45 22.59 -16.58 -7.13
CA ARG A 45 23.79 -16.45 -7.97
C ARG A 45 24.91 -15.60 -7.34
N GLY A 46 24.69 -15.04 -6.14
CA GLY A 46 25.64 -14.18 -5.46
C GLY A 46 25.85 -12.78 -6.08
N ARG A 47 25.08 -12.41 -7.12
CA ARG A 47 25.23 -11.14 -7.88
C ARG A 47 24.22 -10.06 -7.50
N LEU A 48 23.63 -10.17 -6.31
CA LEU A 48 22.56 -9.26 -5.88
C LEU A 48 23.03 -7.79 -5.84
N TYR A 49 24.27 -7.56 -5.43
CA TYR A 49 24.85 -6.22 -5.31
C TYR A 49 25.47 -5.70 -6.61
N ASP A 50 25.75 -6.58 -7.58
CA ASP A 50 26.42 -6.24 -8.84
C ASP A 50 25.45 -5.92 -9.99
N THR A 51 24.14 -5.97 -9.74
CA THR A 51 23.12 -5.83 -10.78
C THR A 51 22.42 -4.46 -10.68
N PRO A 52 22.96 -3.38 -11.28
CA PRO A 52 22.44 -2.02 -11.12
C PRO A 52 21.02 -1.86 -11.68
N TRP A 53 20.66 -2.65 -12.70
CA TRP A 53 19.30 -2.67 -13.26
C TRP A 53 18.25 -3.20 -12.28
N LEU A 54 18.61 -4.18 -11.44
CA LEU A 54 17.71 -4.70 -10.41
C LEU A 54 17.44 -3.64 -9.34
N HIS A 55 18.46 -2.89 -8.94
CA HIS A 55 18.31 -1.81 -7.94
C HIS A 55 17.46 -0.67 -8.51
N ARG A 56 17.73 -0.24 -9.75
CA ARG A 56 16.91 0.80 -10.42
C ARG A 56 15.45 0.37 -10.57
N ALA A 57 15.21 -0.88 -10.96
CA ALA A 57 13.86 -1.42 -11.08
C ALA A 57 13.14 -1.46 -9.71
N THR A 58 13.86 -1.83 -8.65
CA THR A 58 13.31 -1.83 -7.27
C THR A 58 12.93 -0.44 -6.80
N VAL A 59 13.78 0.56 -7.03
CA VAL A 59 13.48 1.96 -6.69
C VAL A 59 12.27 2.47 -7.48
N ALA A 60 12.21 2.19 -8.79
CA ALA A 60 11.07 2.57 -9.63
C ALA A 60 9.76 1.87 -9.22
N MET A 61 9.83 0.68 -8.63
CA MET A 61 8.67 -0.09 -8.16
C MET A 61 8.13 0.39 -6.80
N GLY A 62 8.84 1.27 -6.10
CA GLY A 62 8.40 1.83 -4.81
C GLY A 62 6.94 2.32 -4.78
N PRO A 63 6.52 3.22 -5.69
CA PRO A 63 5.12 3.69 -5.74
C PRO A 63 4.13 2.68 -6.34
N ALA A 64 4.60 1.63 -7.02
CA ALA A 64 3.73 0.70 -7.75
C ALA A 64 2.75 -0.05 -6.84
N GLY A 65 3.17 -0.40 -5.61
CA GLY A 65 2.30 -1.05 -4.63
C GLY A 65 1.09 -0.19 -4.26
N PHE A 66 1.31 1.12 -4.06
CA PHE A 66 0.23 2.06 -3.77
C PHE A 66 -0.76 2.18 -4.93
N VAL A 67 -0.24 2.29 -6.16
CA VAL A 67 -1.07 2.34 -7.38
C VAL A 67 -1.87 1.04 -7.56
N ALA A 68 -1.27 -0.11 -7.31
CA ALA A 68 -1.94 -1.41 -7.42
C ALA A 68 -3.10 -1.53 -6.41
N VAL A 69 -2.90 -1.07 -5.16
CA VAL A 69 -3.95 -1.06 -4.14
C VAL A 69 -5.10 -0.13 -4.53
N LEU A 70 -4.81 1.07 -5.01
CA LEU A 70 -5.83 2.01 -5.49
C LEU A 70 -6.62 1.44 -6.68
N ALA A 71 -5.93 0.81 -7.63
CA ALA A 71 -6.57 0.16 -8.77
C ALA A 71 -7.48 -1.01 -8.33
N GLY A 72 -7.07 -1.77 -7.32
CA GLY A 72 -7.91 -2.80 -6.70
C GLY A 72 -9.18 -2.23 -6.07
N TRP A 73 -9.05 -1.17 -5.25
CA TRP A 73 -10.18 -0.47 -4.66
C TRP A 73 -11.15 0.10 -5.70
N ILE A 74 -10.62 0.68 -6.78
CA ILE A 74 -11.44 1.16 -7.91
C ILE A 74 -12.22 -0.01 -8.52
N THR A 75 -11.55 -1.14 -8.76
CA THR A 75 -12.19 -2.33 -9.35
C THR A 75 -13.35 -2.83 -8.47
N THR A 76 -13.18 -2.86 -7.16
CA THR A 76 -14.22 -3.34 -6.23
C THR A 76 -15.35 -2.33 -6.05
N GLU A 77 -15.05 -1.04 -5.88
CA GLU A 77 -16.09 -0.03 -5.61
C GLU A 77 -16.86 0.38 -6.86
N VAL A 78 -16.15 0.62 -7.96
CA VAL A 78 -16.81 0.93 -9.25
C VAL A 78 -17.53 -0.32 -9.77
N GLY A 79 -17.04 -1.52 -9.43
CA GLY A 79 -17.65 -2.78 -9.84
C GLY A 79 -19.03 -3.02 -9.23
N ARG A 80 -19.27 -2.44 -8.04
CA ARG A 80 -20.53 -2.54 -7.31
C ARG A 80 -21.55 -1.48 -7.75
N GLN A 81 -21.13 -0.41 -8.42
CA GLN A 81 -22.06 0.59 -8.98
C GLN A 81 -23.03 -0.08 -9.96
N PRO A 82 -24.32 0.31 -9.99
CA PRO A 82 -24.96 1.44 -9.29
C PRO A 82 -25.58 1.08 -7.92
N TRP A 83 -25.15 -0.01 -7.30
CA TRP A 83 -25.78 -0.52 -6.08
C TRP A 83 -24.96 -0.14 -4.84
N VAL A 84 -25.64 0.35 -3.81
CA VAL A 84 -25.09 0.38 -2.46
C VAL A 84 -25.33 -0.96 -1.79
N ILE A 85 -26.57 -1.45 -1.87
CA ILE A 85 -26.94 -2.79 -1.44
C ILE A 85 -27.56 -3.46 -2.64
N TYR A 86 -26.93 -4.56 -3.10
CA TYR A 86 -27.35 -5.25 -4.30
C TYR A 86 -28.83 -5.67 -4.21
N GLY A 87 -29.64 -5.26 -5.19
CA GLY A 87 -31.07 -5.58 -5.23
C GLY A 87 -31.96 -4.74 -4.31
N HIS A 88 -31.40 -3.91 -3.42
CA HIS A 88 -32.17 -3.17 -2.41
C HIS A 88 -32.04 -1.65 -2.52
N MET A 89 -30.85 -1.11 -2.77
CA MET A 89 -30.62 0.34 -2.73
C MET A 89 -29.63 0.78 -3.80
N LEU A 90 -30.03 1.79 -4.59
CA LEU A 90 -29.17 2.43 -5.59
C LEU A 90 -28.34 3.54 -4.95
N THR A 91 -27.16 3.81 -5.52
CA THR A 91 -26.27 4.90 -5.07
C THR A 91 -26.94 6.28 -5.20
N ALA A 92 -27.86 6.43 -6.15
CA ALA A 92 -28.60 7.68 -6.33
C ALA A 92 -29.54 8.01 -5.17
N ASP A 93 -30.07 6.97 -4.50
CA ASP A 93 -31.06 7.10 -3.42
C ASP A 93 -30.38 7.23 -2.04
N ALA A 94 -29.10 6.91 -1.94
CA ALA A 94 -28.33 6.92 -0.69
C ALA A 94 -27.73 8.30 -0.32
N ARG A 95 -28.08 9.37 -1.03
CA ARG A 95 -27.53 10.72 -0.79
C ARG A 95 -28.41 11.52 0.20
N SER A 96 -27.77 12.23 1.13
CA SER A 96 -28.47 13.14 2.04
C SER A 96 -29.02 14.38 1.31
N PRO A 97 -30.16 14.94 1.74
CA PRO A 97 -30.76 16.14 1.15
C PRO A 97 -30.02 17.41 1.63
N ILE A 98 -28.78 17.59 1.19
CA ILE A 98 -27.94 18.73 1.50
C ILE A 98 -27.70 19.53 0.22
N ALA A 99 -27.63 20.86 0.33
CA ALA A 99 -27.35 21.72 -0.81
C ALA A 99 -25.96 21.41 -1.41
N ALA A 100 -25.89 21.28 -2.74
CA ALA A 100 -24.66 20.96 -3.46
C ALA A 100 -23.48 21.91 -3.13
N PRO A 101 -23.67 23.23 -2.93
CA PRO A 101 -22.57 24.12 -2.56
C PRO A 101 -21.92 23.76 -1.21
N ALA A 102 -22.70 23.33 -0.21
CA ALA A 102 -22.17 22.97 1.10
C ALA A 102 -21.28 21.73 1.02
N VAL A 103 -21.68 20.73 0.22
CA VAL A 103 -20.89 19.52 -0.03
C VAL A 103 -19.61 19.83 -0.82
N ALA A 104 -19.70 20.71 -1.82
CA ALA A 104 -18.54 21.12 -2.61
C ALA A 104 -17.50 21.86 -1.74
N THR A 105 -17.94 22.78 -0.89
CA THR A 105 -17.06 23.52 0.02
C THR A 105 -16.37 22.60 1.03
N SER A 106 -17.09 21.67 1.65
CA SER A 106 -16.48 20.73 2.60
C SER A 106 -15.53 19.76 1.90
N LEU A 107 -15.88 19.26 0.72
CA LEU A 107 -14.99 18.42 -0.10
C LEU A 107 -13.71 19.18 -0.47
N ALA A 108 -13.81 20.44 -0.90
CA ALA A 108 -12.64 21.25 -1.22
C ALA A 108 -11.75 21.48 0.01
N ALA A 109 -12.33 21.73 1.18
CA ALA A 109 -11.58 21.83 2.43
C ALA A 109 -10.84 20.52 2.75
N PHE A 110 -11.49 19.36 2.63
CA PHE A 110 -10.85 18.06 2.82
C PHE A 110 -9.71 17.82 1.83
N VAL A 111 -9.91 18.15 0.55
CA VAL A 111 -8.87 18.06 -0.48
C VAL A 111 -7.65 18.88 -0.06
N VAL A 112 -7.83 20.16 0.26
CA VAL A 112 -6.72 21.04 0.65
C VAL A 112 -5.96 20.50 1.87
N VAL A 113 -6.67 20.10 2.91
CA VAL A 113 -6.04 19.56 4.14
C VAL A 113 -5.30 18.26 3.84
N TYR A 114 -5.88 17.35 3.07
CA TYR A 114 -5.24 16.07 2.75
C TYR A 114 -4.00 16.29 1.89
N PHE A 115 -4.05 17.15 0.88
CA PHE A 115 -2.87 17.49 0.08
C PHE A 115 -1.76 18.13 0.93
N ALA A 116 -2.11 19.00 1.89
CA ALA A 116 -1.13 19.59 2.79
C ALA A 116 -0.48 18.54 3.70
N VAL A 117 -1.29 17.72 4.38
CA VAL A 117 -0.81 16.72 5.36
C VAL A 117 -0.03 15.60 4.67
N PHE A 118 -0.60 14.98 3.63
CA PHE A 118 0.08 13.91 2.90
C PHE A 118 1.29 14.44 2.11
N GLY A 119 1.20 15.64 1.52
CA GLY A 119 2.32 16.26 0.83
C GLY A 119 3.50 16.52 1.76
N LEU A 120 3.25 17.15 2.92
CA LEU A 120 4.29 17.42 3.91
C LEU A 120 4.84 16.12 4.51
N GLY A 121 3.98 15.13 4.76
CA GLY A 121 4.37 13.81 5.26
C GLY A 121 5.27 13.05 4.29
N VAL A 122 4.91 12.98 3.01
CA VAL A 122 5.73 12.34 1.97
C VAL A 122 7.07 13.06 1.83
N LEU A 123 7.08 14.40 1.78
CA LEU A 123 8.32 15.17 1.72
C LEU A 123 9.22 14.93 2.93
N TYR A 124 8.64 14.85 4.13
CA TYR A 124 9.38 14.58 5.36
C TYR A 124 9.99 13.18 5.35
N VAL A 125 9.22 12.16 4.99
CA VAL A 125 9.69 10.77 4.89
C VAL A 125 10.80 10.64 3.84
N LEU A 126 10.62 11.25 2.66
CA LEU A 126 11.65 11.24 1.61
C LEU A 126 12.92 11.96 2.07
N ARG A 127 12.81 13.08 2.79
CA ARG A 127 13.96 13.76 3.40
C ARG A 127 14.66 12.91 4.46
N LEU A 128 13.91 12.12 5.23
CA LEU A 128 14.46 11.23 6.24
C LEU A 128 15.20 10.06 5.60
N ILE A 129 14.63 9.44 4.56
CA ILE A 129 15.24 8.34 3.80
C ILE A 129 16.49 8.81 3.02
N ALA A 130 16.52 10.08 2.59
CA ALA A 130 17.65 10.65 1.87
C ALA A 130 18.89 10.92 2.74
N LYS A 131 18.78 10.83 4.09
CA LYS A 131 19.94 10.98 4.96
C LYS A 131 20.82 9.74 4.85
N PRO A 132 22.07 9.85 4.35
CA PRO A 132 22.99 8.74 4.35
C PRO A 132 23.36 8.37 5.81
N PRO A 133 23.59 7.10 6.12
CA PRO A 133 24.07 6.70 7.45
C PRO A 133 25.43 7.34 7.72
N GLU A 134 25.59 8.03 8.85
CA GLU A 134 26.87 8.65 9.20
C GLU A 134 27.84 7.59 9.76
N ALA A 135 29.11 7.64 9.35
CA ALA A 135 30.11 6.61 9.64
C ALA A 135 30.46 6.45 11.13
N HIS A 136 29.95 7.34 11.99
CA HIS A 136 30.18 7.34 13.45
C HIS A 136 28.88 7.53 14.24
N GLU A 137 27.74 7.10 13.70
CA GLU A 137 26.55 6.94 14.53
C GLU A 137 26.86 5.93 15.64
N ALA A 138 26.70 6.36 16.89
CA ALA A 138 26.76 5.43 18.02
C ALA A 138 25.72 4.34 17.75
N GLU A 139 26.16 3.07 17.79
CA GLU A 139 25.27 1.91 17.83
C GLU A 139 24.10 2.29 18.73
N PRO A 140 22.84 2.25 18.23
CA PRO A 140 21.70 2.53 19.08
C PRO A 140 21.89 1.66 20.31
N ARG A 141 21.86 2.26 21.52
CA ARG A 141 21.90 1.47 22.76
C ARG A 141 20.99 0.28 22.54
N ARG A 142 21.42 -0.93 22.93
CA ARG A 142 20.60 -2.14 22.90
C ARG A 142 19.39 -1.98 23.84
N THR A 143 18.51 -1.03 23.54
CA THR A 143 17.19 -0.90 24.08
C THR A 143 16.39 -1.98 23.36
N PRO A 144 15.82 -2.95 24.07
CA PRO A 144 14.96 -3.94 23.44
C PRO A 144 13.80 -3.20 22.76
N ARG A 145 13.87 -3.06 21.43
CA ARG A 145 12.76 -2.57 20.61
C ARG A 145 11.83 -3.73 20.32
N HIS A 146 11.18 -4.23 21.37
CA HIS A 146 9.98 -5.03 21.22
C HIS A 146 8.80 -4.09 21.40
N ALA A 147 7.97 -3.94 20.36
CA ALA A 147 6.57 -3.64 20.59
C ALA A 147 6.05 -4.81 21.44
N ALA A 148 5.71 -4.53 22.71
CA ALA A 148 5.21 -5.52 23.64
C ALA A 148 3.88 -6.08 23.13
N GLY A 149 3.96 -7.13 22.32
CA GLY A 149 2.87 -8.02 21.96
C GLY A 149 3.29 -9.43 22.31
N ILE A 150 2.54 -10.03 23.23
CA ILE A 150 2.59 -11.42 23.73
C ILE A 150 3.91 -11.90 24.38
N THR A 151 3.90 -11.84 25.72
CA THR A 151 4.67 -12.58 26.74
C THR A 151 6.08 -13.06 26.36
N PRO A 152 7.16 -12.42 26.84
CA PRO A 152 8.49 -13.01 26.74
C PRO A 152 8.59 -14.23 27.67
N ALA A 153 8.94 -15.39 27.10
CA ALA A 153 9.37 -16.55 27.87
C ALA A 153 10.57 -16.16 28.74
N ALA A 154 10.58 -16.60 30.01
CA ALA A 154 11.65 -16.33 30.95
C ALA A 154 12.98 -16.87 30.41
N THR A 155 13.91 -15.97 30.11
CA THR A 155 15.28 -16.34 29.76
C THR A 155 15.97 -16.85 31.02
N PHE A 156 16.26 -18.15 31.08
CA PHE A 156 17.13 -18.70 32.12
C PHE A 156 18.54 -18.12 31.95
N GLU A 157 19.01 -17.43 32.99
CA GLU A 157 20.38 -16.93 33.10
C GLU A 157 21.29 -18.11 33.48
N PRO A 158 22.29 -18.50 32.66
CA PRO A 158 23.25 -19.50 33.08
C PRO A 158 24.15 -18.90 34.16
N THR A 159 24.03 -19.45 35.37
CA THR A 159 24.89 -19.10 36.51
C THR A 159 26.35 -19.38 36.16
N ASN A 160 27.16 -18.33 36.02
CA ASN A 160 28.61 -18.48 36.01
C ASN A 160 29.06 -18.68 37.46
N LYS A 161 29.04 -19.94 37.91
CA LYS A 161 29.90 -20.35 39.02
C LYS A 161 31.31 -20.53 38.49
N GLU A 162 32.25 -20.07 39.31
CA GLU A 162 33.67 -20.50 39.37
C GLU A 162 34.69 -19.44 38.98
N LYS A 163 34.93 -18.52 39.92
CA LYS A 163 36.24 -17.96 40.24
C LYS A 163 36.25 -17.61 41.73
N ASP A 164 36.50 -18.62 42.57
CA ASP A 164 36.97 -18.48 43.96
C ASP A 164 37.49 -19.86 44.44
N ALA A 165 38.76 -20.14 44.15
CA ALA A 165 39.63 -21.06 44.89
C ALA A 165 41.09 -20.84 44.44
#